data_AF-A0A448WY37-F1
#
_entry.id   AF-A0A448WY37-F1
#
_cell.length_a   1.000
_cell.length_b   1.000
_cell.length_c   1.000
_cell.angle_alpha   90.00
_cell.angle_beta   90.00
_cell.angle_gamma   90.00
#
_symmetry.space_group_name_H-M   'P 1'
#
loop_
_entity.id
_entity.type
_entity.pdbx_description
1 polymer ?
#
loop_
_entity_poly.entity_id
_entity_poly.type
_entity_poly.pdbx_seq_one_letter_code
_entity_poly.pdbx_strand_id
1 'polypeptide(L)'
;MEPKMEPKMELKMATKSTPPPERIIKKICFIMNNISECNLKRQVDEVMSIMSPHFTRWLAESILERVTSEPKLHELYAEFVNLTSVHCNNFCNFILEMLTREIDQILSVASLDQSSGKVLKYLGGFLGRLTLARDIHLCVDLKYLIYKAYKTDPPSLDYIVPFICEILKTTKYSSTLKLTDPWVKGVLQVLKELHHVTDKLSIQFEVELLFSFLECNMKDINSSFYLRKTN
;
A
#
# COMPACT_ATOMS: atom_id res chain seq x y z
N MET A 1 22.44 -26.15 0.58
CA MET A 1 21.40 -25.59 -0.30
C MET A 1 21.27 -24.12 0.06
N GLU A 2 21.88 -23.24 -0.72
CA GLU A 2 21.64 -21.81 -0.58
C GLU A 2 20.20 -21.50 -1.03
N PRO A 3 19.46 -20.64 -0.30
CA PRO A 3 18.15 -20.20 -0.77
C PRO A 3 18.35 -19.36 -2.03
N LYS A 4 17.78 -19.80 -3.15
CA LYS A 4 17.66 -18.99 -4.36
C LYS A 4 16.96 -17.68 -3.98
N MET A 5 17.68 -16.56 -4.03
CA MET A 5 17.07 -15.23 -4.01
C MET A 5 16.07 -15.16 -5.17
N GLU A 6 14.78 -15.06 -4.85
CA GLU A 6 13.77 -14.66 -5.82
C GLU A 6 14.23 -13.35 -6.49
N PRO A 7 14.13 -13.22 -7.83
CA PRO A 7 14.48 -11.97 -8.49
C PRO A 7 13.60 -10.86 -7.94
N LYS A 8 14.23 -9.81 -7.37
CA LYS A 8 13.53 -8.61 -6.95
C LYS A 8 12.91 -7.97 -8.19
N MET A 9 11.59 -7.78 -8.20
CA MET A 9 10.95 -6.99 -9.24
C MET A 9 11.39 -5.53 -9.05
N GLU A 10 12.14 -5.01 -10.02
CA GLU A 10 12.55 -3.61 -10.03
C GLU A 10 11.34 -2.74 -10.39
N LEU A 11 11.12 -1.69 -9.58
CA LEU A 11 10.10 -0.68 -9.84
C LEU A 11 10.43 -0.01 -11.19
N LYS A 12 9.53 -0.11 -12.16
CA LYS A 12 9.73 0.50 -13.49
C LYS A 12 9.31 1.96 -13.46
N MET A 13 10.03 2.78 -12.69
CA MET A 13 9.77 4.21 -12.62
C MET A 13 10.10 4.87 -13.97
N ALA A 14 9.14 5.60 -14.54
CA ALA A 14 9.18 6.11 -15.91
C ALA A 14 10.40 7.01 -16.23
N THR A 15 11.07 7.58 -15.22
CA THR A 15 12.36 8.26 -15.33
C THR A 15 13.17 8.05 -14.05
N LYS A 16 14.29 7.31 -14.12
CA LYS A 16 15.15 7.07 -12.96
C LYS A 16 15.80 8.38 -12.53
N SER A 17 15.63 8.78 -11.28
CA SER A 17 16.20 10.02 -10.77
C SER A 17 17.74 10.01 -10.79
N THR A 18 18.34 11.21 -10.83
CA THR A 18 19.78 11.36 -10.69
C THR A 18 20.19 10.95 -9.26
N PRO A 19 21.03 9.92 -9.10
CA PRO A 19 21.41 9.46 -7.77
C PRO A 19 22.41 10.42 -7.12
N PRO A 20 22.45 10.49 -5.77
CA PRO A 20 23.51 11.19 -5.06
C PRO A 20 24.86 10.49 -5.25
N PRO A 21 25.99 11.13 -4.85
CA PRO A 21 27.30 10.48 -4.84
C PRO A 21 27.28 9.13 -4.11
N GLU A 22 28.03 8.15 -4.61
CA GLU A 22 28.02 6.76 -4.11
C GLU A 22 28.27 6.66 -2.59
N ARG A 23 29.13 7.54 -2.05
CA ARG A 23 29.38 7.63 -0.60
C ARG A 23 28.10 7.93 0.20
N ILE A 24 27.25 8.81 -0.32
CA ILE A 24 25.97 9.18 0.30
C ILE A 24 24.98 8.03 0.17
N ILE A 25 24.89 7.39 -1.01
CA ILE A 25 24.05 6.20 -1.22
C ILE A 25 24.41 5.11 -0.20
N LYS A 26 25.69 4.74 -0.10
CA LYS A 26 26.16 3.72 0.85
C LYS A 26 25.79 4.05 2.29
N LYS A 27 25.93 5.33 2.68
CA LYS A 27 25.58 5.79 4.02
C LYS A 27 24.07 5.69 4.29
N ILE A 28 23.23 6.13 3.35
CA ILE A 28 21.76 6.04 3.48
C ILE A 28 21.31 4.57 3.49
N CYS A 29 21.85 3.73 2.63
CA CYS A 29 21.56 2.30 2.64
C CYS A 29 21.94 1.64 3.98
N PHE A 30 23.09 2.02 4.56
CA PHE A 30 23.48 1.56 5.88
C PHE A 30 22.47 2.01 6.96
N ILE A 31 22.05 3.28 6.93
CA ILE A 31 21.05 3.79 7.87
C ILE A 31 19.73 3.02 7.72
N MET A 32 19.18 2.96 6.52
CA MET A 32 17.90 2.30 6.23
C MET A 32 17.88 0.81 6.61
N ASN A 33 19.02 0.12 6.52
CA ASN A 33 19.13 -1.29 6.94
C ASN A 33 19.15 -1.47 8.47
N ASN A 34 19.36 -0.40 9.23
CA ASN A 34 19.49 -0.40 10.68
C ASN A 34 18.44 0.49 11.38
N ILE A 35 17.38 0.89 10.67
CA ILE A 35 16.27 1.64 11.29
C ILE A 35 15.50 0.75 12.26
N SER A 36 15.10 1.34 13.37
CA SER A 36 14.18 0.77 14.36
C SER A 36 13.37 1.88 15.01
N GLU A 37 12.28 1.53 15.69
CA GLU A 37 11.39 2.51 16.34
C GLU A 37 12.16 3.42 17.30
N CYS A 38 13.12 2.85 18.05
CA CYS A 38 13.91 3.58 19.05
C CYS A 38 14.90 4.58 18.45
N ASN A 39 15.35 4.38 17.21
CA ASN A 39 16.40 5.19 16.60
C ASN A 39 15.94 6.01 15.38
N LEU A 40 14.69 5.83 14.96
CA LEU A 40 14.15 6.32 13.69
C LEU A 40 14.34 7.83 13.52
N LYS A 41 13.92 8.63 14.51
CA LYS A 41 14.03 10.09 14.46
C LYS A 41 15.47 10.56 14.23
N ARG A 42 16.40 10.05 15.04
CA ARG A 42 17.83 10.38 14.92
C ARG A 42 18.38 10.00 13.55
N GLN A 43 17.97 8.85 13.01
CA GLN A 43 18.43 8.38 11.71
C GLN A 43 17.83 9.19 10.54
N VAL A 44 16.57 9.61 10.65
CA VAL A 44 15.96 10.56 9.70
C VAL A 44 16.75 11.87 9.71
N ASP A 45 17.02 12.44 10.89
CA ASP A 45 17.81 13.67 11.03
C ASP A 45 19.21 13.52 10.39
N GLU A 46 19.85 12.37 10.59
CA GLU A 46 21.14 12.07 9.95
C GLU A 46 21.03 12.01 8.42
N VAL A 47 20.02 11.34 7.87
CA VAL A 47 19.78 11.30 6.41
C VAL A 47 19.55 12.70 5.87
N MET A 48 18.73 13.50 6.54
CA MET A 48 18.40 14.86 6.10
C MET A 48 19.58 15.81 6.20
N SER A 49 20.52 15.58 7.13
CA SER A 49 21.75 16.38 7.24
C SER A 49 22.76 16.16 6.10
N ILE A 50 22.76 14.97 5.49
CA ILE A 50 23.71 14.60 4.43
C ILE A 50 23.11 14.70 3.03
N MET A 51 21.78 14.76 2.94
CA MET A 51 21.06 14.73 1.67
C MET A 51 20.73 16.14 1.18
N SER A 52 21.24 16.49 0.00
CA SER A 52 20.83 17.71 -0.69
C SER A 52 19.37 17.61 -1.16
N PRO A 53 18.59 18.71 -1.12
CA PRO A 53 17.22 18.75 -1.67
C PRO A 53 17.12 18.33 -3.14
N HIS A 54 18.20 18.43 -3.92
CA HIS A 54 18.22 17.96 -5.32
C HIS A 54 18.03 16.44 -5.45
N PHE A 55 18.27 15.67 -4.38
CA PHE A 55 18.15 14.21 -4.37
C PHE A 55 16.88 13.71 -3.66
N THR A 56 15.94 14.60 -3.31
CA THR A 56 14.67 14.22 -2.66
C THR A 56 13.87 13.22 -3.48
N ARG A 57 13.87 13.34 -4.82
CA ARG A 57 13.24 12.33 -5.68
C ARG A 57 13.89 10.96 -5.51
N TRP A 58 15.22 10.89 -5.55
CA TRP A 58 15.95 9.64 -5.37
C TRP A 58 15.65 8.97 -4.02
N LEU A 59 15.53 9.75 -2.95
CA LEU A 59 15.16 9.21 -1.64
C LEU A 59 13.75 8.60 -1.66
N ALA A 60 12.78 9.28 -2.26
CA ALA A 60 11.42 8.77 -2.40
C ALA A 60 11.39 7.46 -3.22
N GLU A 61 12.10 7.40 -4.34
CA GLU A 61 12.24 6.20 -5.16
C GLU A 61 12.86 5.05 -4.35
N SER A 62 13.94 5.32 -3.61
CA SER A 62 14.60 4.32 -2.77
C SER A 62 13.72 3.78 -1.64
N ILE A 63 12.86 4.64 -1.04
CA ILE A 63 11.88 4.20 -0.05
C ILE A 63 10.83 3.29 -0.70
N LEU A 64 10.30 3.66 -1.87
CA LEU A 64 9.30 2.85 -2.57
C LEU A 64 9.86 1.48 -3.02
N GLU A 65 11.10 1.43 -3.50
CA GLU A 65 11.79 0.16 -3.81
C GLU A 65 11.92 -0.76 -2.58
N ARG A 66 12.10 -0.19 -1.39
CA ARG A 66 12.13 -0.97 -0.14
C ARG A 66 10.74 -1.43 0.26
N VAL A 67 9.71 -0.59 0.10
CA VAL A 67 8.32 -0.96 0.36
C VAL A 67 7.90 -2.18 -0.46
N THR A 68 8.33 -2.31 -1.71
CA THR A 68 7.98 -3.48 -2.56
C THR A 68 8.71 -4.76 -2.18
N SER A 69 9.70 -4.72 -1.28
CA SER A 69 10.50 -5.89 -0.91
C SER A 69 10.52 -6.21 0.59
N GLU A 70 10.13 -5.27 1.45
CA GLU A 70 10.30 -5.36 2.90
C GLU A 70 8.98 -5.05 3.66
N PRO A 71 7.93 -5.89 3.53
CA PRO A 71 6.60 -5.64 4.10
C PRO A 71 6.58 -5.47 5.62
N LYS A 72 7.49 -6.12 6.33
CA LYS A 72 7.59 -6.04 7.79
C LYS A 72 8.00 -4.65 8.29
N LEU A 73 8.60 -3.82 7.43
CA LEU A 73 9.11 -2.49 7.78
C LEU A 73 8.20 -1.37 7.29
N HIS A 74 7.05 -1.65 6.70
CA HIS A 74 6.13 -0.64 6.17
C HIS A 74 5.72 0.42 7.19
N GLU A 75 5.54 0.03 8.45
CA GLU A 75 5.23 0.96 9.53
C GLU A 75 6.38 1.94 9.80
N LEU A 76 7.60 1.40 9.90
CA LEU A 76 8.81 2.20 10.04
C LEU A 76 9.04 3.12 8.85
N TYR A 77 8.79 2.65 7.62
CA TYR A 77 8.89 3.48 6.42
C TYR A 77 7.83 4.57 6.37
N ALA A 78 6.61 4.30 6.81
CA ALA A 78 5.56 5.32 6.84
C ALA A 78 5.91 6.41 7.86
N GLU A 79 6.48 6.03 9.01
CA GLU A 79 6.95 7.00 10.00
C GLU A 79 8.24 7.71 9.56
N PHE A 80 9.14 7.04 8.83
CA PHE A 80 10.28 7.68 8.18
C PHE A 80 9.81 8.82 7.27
N VAL A 81 8.83 8.57 6.40
CA VAL A 81 8.25 9.58 5.49
C VAL A 81 7.62 10.75 6.26
N ASN A 82 6.91 10.45 7.34
CA ASN A 82 6.31 11.46 8.21
C ASN A 82 7.37 12.39 8.83
N LEU A 83 8.42 11.80 9.43
CA LEU A 83 9.51 12.56 10.03
C LEU A 83 10.32 13.32 8.97
N THR A 84 10.56 12.75 7.79
CA THR A 84 11.19 13.46 6.67
C THR A 84 10.37 14.67 6.23
N SER A 85 9.04 14.60 6.32
CA SER A 85 8.16 15.71 5.93
C SER A 85 8.28 16.94 6.86
N VAL A 86 8.88 16.79 8.04
CA VAL A 86 9.26 17.91 8.91
C VAL A 86 10.45 18.71 8.34
N HIS A 87 11.34 18.02 7.62
CA HIS A 87 12.54 18.60 6.99
C HIS A 87 12.30 19.02 5.54
N CYS A 88 11.39 18.35 4.85
CA CYS A 88 11.07 18.57 3.45
C CYS A 88 9.57 18.80 3.27
N ASN A 89 9.20 20.06 3.04
CA ASN A 89 7.82 20.44 2.73
C ASN A 89 7.28 19.60 1.57
N ASN A 90 6.05 19.11 1.70
CA ASN A 90 5.34 18.30 0.71
C ASN A 90 5.96 16.93 0.40
N PHE A 91 6.93 16.43 1.17
CA PHE A 91 7.55 15.14 0.90
C PHE A 91 6.55 13.97 0.93
N CYS A 92 5.65 13.93 1.92
CA CYS A 92 4.59 12.92 1.98
C CYS A 92 3.67 12.98 0.75
N ASN A 93 3.21 14.17 0.35
CA ASN A 93 2.38 14.35 -0.85
C ASN A 93 3.10 13.90 -2.12
N PHE A 94 4.40 14.19 -2.22
CA PHE A 94 5.23 13.77 -3.33
C PHE A 94 5.37 12.24 -3.40
N ILE A 95 5.59 11.56 -2.25
CA ILE A 95 5.59 10.10 -2.19
C ILE A 95 4.22 9.52 -2.54
N LEU A 96 3.14 10.10 -2.04
CA LEU A 96 1.78 9.67 -2.36
C LEU A 96 1.51 9.75 -3.86
N GLU A 97 1.90 10.84 -4.53
CA GLU A 97 1.76 10.98 -5.98
C GLU A 97 2.52 9.89 -6.74
N MET A 98 3.78 9.61 -6.35
CA MET A 98 4.58 8.56 -6.98
C MET A 98 4.01 7.16 -6.73
N LEU A 99 3.59 6.89 -5.49
CA LEU A 99 2.96 5.64 -5.08
C LEU A 99 1.65 5.37 -5.84
N THR A 100 0.77 6.38 -5.93
CA THR A 100 -0.50 6.25 -6.65
C THR A 100 -0.26 6.03 -8.14
N ARG A 101 0.69 6.74 -8.76
CA ARG A 101 1.06 6.50 -10.17
C ARG A 101 1.53 5.07 -10.43
N GLU A 102 2.34 4.52 -9.53
CA GLU A 102 2.80 3.13 -9.65
C GLU A 102 1.65 2.14 -9.51
N ILE A 103 0.76 2.36 -8.54
CA ILE A 103 -0.45 1.55 -8.36
C ILE A 103 -1.33 1.62 -9.62
N ASP A 104 -1.57 2.81 -10.16
CA ASP A 104 -2.36 3.00 -11.38
C ASP A 104 -1.72 2.30 -12.58
N GLN A 105 -0.39 2.37 -12.71
CA GLN A 105 0.36 1.69 -13.76
C GLN A 105 0.18 0.17 -13.66
N ILE A 106 0.32 -0.41 -12.45
CA ILE A 106 0.09 -1.85 -12.23
C ILE A 106 -1.37 -2.21 -12.52
N LEU A 107 -2.35 -1.43 -12.06
CA LEU A 107 -3.78 -1.67 -12.30
C LEU A 107 -4.19 -1.49 -13.77
N SER A 108 -3.39 -0.80 -14.58
CA SER A 108 -3.66 -0.57 -16.01
C SER A 108 -3.21 -1.71 -16.92
N VAL A 109 -2.39 -2.65 -16.42
CA VAL A 109 -1.92 -3.78 -17.23
C VAL A 109 -3.08 -4.72 -17.58
N ALA A 110 -3.03 -5.31 -18.78
CA ALA A 110 -4.14 -6.13 -19.30
C ALA A 110 -4.39 -7.41 -18.48
N SER A 111 -3.37 -7.93 -17.79
CA SER A 111 -3.49 -9.10 -16.93
C SER A 111 -2.47 -9.01 -15.81
N LEU A 112 -2.95 -9.10 -14.57
CA LEU A 112 -2.11 -9.13 -13.38
C LEU A 112 -1.54 -10.53 -13.17
N ASP A 113 -0.27 -10.59 -12.79
CA ASP A 113 0.40 -11.82 -12.38
C ASP A 113 0.73 -11.83 -10.89
N GLN A 114 1.26 -12.96 -10.40
CA GLN A 114 1.63 -13.14 -9.00
C GLN A 114 2.65 -12.11 -8.51
N SER A 115 3.59 -11.69 -9.37
CA SER A 115 4.63 -10.72 -9.00
C SER A 115 4.05 -9.32 -8.84
N SER A 116 3.24 -8.90 -9.81
CA SER A 116 2.54 -7.62 -9.84
C SER A 116 1.52 -7.55 -8.70
N GLY A 117 0.79 -8.63 -8.45
CA GLY A 117 -0.16 -8.73 -7.34
C GLY A 117 0.49 -8.66 -5.96
N LYS A 118 1.66 -9.28 -5.77
CA LYS A 118 2.45 -9.18 -4.53
C LYS A 118 2.88 -7.74 -4.28
N VAL A 119 3.39 -7.05 -5.29
CA VAL A 119 3.79 -5.65 -5.17
C VAL A 119 2.58 -4.75 -4.95
N LEU A 120 1.49 -4.94 -5.70
CA LEU A 120 0.25 -4.20 -5.50
C LEU A 120 -0.24 -4.33 -4.05
N LYS A 121 -0.26 -5.55 -3.49
CA LYS A 121 -0.59 -5.79 -2.09
C LYS A 121 0.29 -4.97 -1.12
N TYR A 122 1.60 -4.96 -1.34
CA TYR A 122 2.53 -4.20 -0.49
C TYR A 122 2.36 -2.68 -0.62
N LEU A 123 2.18 -2.18 -1.84
CA LEU A 123 1.92 -0.76 -2.09
C LEU A 123 0.57 -0.33 -1.48
N GLY A 124 -0.45 -1.18 -1.49
CA GLY A 124 -1.74 -0.93 -0.84
C GLY A 124 -1.63 -0.76 0.66
N GLY A 125 -0.92 -1.67 1.34
CA GLY A 125 -0.67 -1.54 2.78
C GLY A 125 0.08 -0.25 3.12
N PHE A 126 1.08 0.11 2.31
CA PHE A 126 1.83 1.36 2.50
C PHE A 126 0.98 2.61 2.23
N LEU A 127 0.16 2.60 1.17
CA LEU A 127 -0.80 3.65 0.85
C LEU A 127 -1.76 3.89 2.01
N GLY A 128 -2.36 2.82 2.54
CA GLY A 128 -3.27 2.92 3.69
C GLY A 128 -2.61 3.54 4.93
N ARG A 129 -1.33 3.21 5.19
CA ARG A 129 -0.58 3.81 6.32
C ARG A 129 -0.34 5.30 6.10
N LEU A 130 0.03 5.72 4.90
CA LEU A 130 0.23 7.15 4.61
C LEU A 130 -1.07 7.95 4.53
N THR A 131 -2.23 7.28 4.37
CA THR A 131 -3.53 7.93 4.16
C THR A 131 -4.54 7.60 5.27
N LEU A 132 -5.25 6.47 5.18
CA LEU A 132 -6.36 6.11 6.05
C LEU A 132 -5.96 6.11 7.53
N ALA A 133 -4.81 5.52 7.88
CA ALA A 133 -4.30 5.52 9.26
C ALA A 133 -4.06 6.93 9.84
N ARG A 134 -4.02 7.95 8.98
CA ARG A 134 -3.83 9.36 9.30
C ARG A 134 -5.07 10.20 9.00
N ASP A 135 -6.24 9.56 8.93
CA ASP A 135 -7.53 10.23 8.70
C ASP A 135 -7.65 10.93 7.33
N ILE A 136 -6.89 10.48 6.33
CA ILE A 136 -6.93 11.00 4.96
C ILE A 136 -7.67 10.01 4.06
N HIS A 137 -8.77 10.44 3.45
CA HIS A 137 -9.51 9.63 2.48
C HIS A 137 -8.71 9.37 1.20
N LEU A 138 -8.91 8.19 0.63
CA LEU A 138 -8.41 7.86 -0.70
C LEU A 138 -9.24 8.51 -1.80
N CYS A 139 -8.57 8.90 -2.88
CA CYS A 139 -9.23 9.32 -4.13
C CYS A 139 -9.61 8.13 -5.04
N VAL A 140 -9.31 6.89 -4.63
CA VAL A 140 -9.57 5.67 -5.42
C VAL A 140 -10.93 5.08 -5.05
N ASP A 141 -11.76 4.79 -6.05
CA ASP A 141 -13.02 4.06 -5.85
C ASP A 141 -12.78 2.55 -5.73
N LEU A 142 -12.53 2.10 -4.50
CA LEU A 142 -12.28 0.69 -4.19
C LEU A 142 -13.50 -0.19 -4.52
N LYS A 143 -14.72 0.32 -4.39
CA LYS A 143 -15.93 -0.45 -4.73
C LYS A 143 -15.99 -0.70 -6.22
N TYR A 144 -15.76 0.34 -7.02
CA TYR A 144 -15.70 0.21 -8.47
C TYR A 144 -14.57 -0.72 -8.92
N LEU A 145 -13.41 -0.68 -8.26
CA LEU A 145 -12.30 -1.59 -8.57
C LEU A 145 -12.70 -3.07 -8.36
N ILE A 146 -13.38 -3.40 -7.27
CA ILE A 146 -13.93 -4.76 -7.03
C ILE A 146 -14.94 -5.12 -8.11
N TYR A 147 -15.88 -4.22 -8.42
CA TYR A 147 -16.92 -4.45 -9.42
C TYR A 147 -16.32 -4.70 -10.80
N LYS A 148 -15.37 -3.86 -11.24
CA LYS A 148 -14.69 -4.00 -12.52
C LYS A 148 -13.99 -5.35 -12.59
N ALA A 149 -13.16 -5.69 -11.60
CA ALA A 149 -12.50 -6.99 -11.52
C ALA A 149 -13.51 -8.15 -11.59
N TYR A 150 -14.57 -8.11 -10.79
CA TYR A 150 -15.60 -9.15 -10.77
C TYR A 150 -16.35 -9.31 -12.11
N LYS A 151 -16.59 -8.22 -12.85
CA LYS A 151 -17.36 -8.26 -14.11
C LYS A 151 -16.52 -8.52 -15.34
N THR A 152 -15.32 -7.95 -15.42
CA THR A 152 -14.52 -7.92 -16.66
C THR A 152 -13.28 -8.80 -16.60
N ASP A 153 -12.73 -9.06 -15.42
CA ASP A 153 -11.52 -9.87 -15.26
C ASP A 153 -11.52 -10.64 -13.92
N PRO A 154 -12.40 -11.65 -13.75
CA PRO A 154 -12.52 -12.39 -12.49
C PRO A 154 -11.22 -13.01 -11.95
N PRO A 155 -10.25 -13.45 -12.79
CA PRO A 155 -8.91 -13.83 -12.33
C PRO A 155 -8.17 -12.74 -11.54
N SER A 156 -8.30 -11.45 -11.92
CA SER A 156 -7.63 -10.35 -11.22
C SER A 156 -8.05 -10.18 -9.76
N LEU A 157 -9.22 -10.69 -9.37
CA LEU A 157 -9.69 -10.62 -7.98
C LEU A 157 -8.72 -11.25 -6.97
N ASP A 158 -7.93 -12.25 -7.40
CA ASP A 158 -6.90 -12.88 -6.56
C ASP A 158 -5.78 -11.90 -6.16
N TYR A 159 -5.69 -10.74 -6.82
CA TYR A 159 -4.73 -9.67 -6.53
C TYR A 159 -5.39 -8.38 -6.03
N ILE A 160 -6.55 -8.03 -6.59
CA ILE A 160 -7.32 -6.83 -6.20
C ILE A 160 -7.86 -6.95 -4.78
N VAL A 161 -8.36 -8.12 -4.37
CA VAL A 161 -8.91 -8.30 -3.01
C VAL A 161 -7.82 -8.17 -1.95
N PRO A 162 -6.66 -8.85 -2.03
CA PRO A 162 -5.57 -8.64 -1.07
C PRO A 162 -5.08 -7.19 -1.02
N PHE A 163 -4.98 -6.50 -2.16
CA PHE A 163 -4.63 -5.08 -2.22
C PHE A 163 -5.59 -4.20 -1.41
N ILE A 164 -6.89 -4.37 -1.63
CA ILE A 164 -7.92 -3.62 -0.89
C ILE A 164 -7.94 -4.00 0.59
N CYS A 165 -7.78 -5.28 0.92
CA CYS A 165 -7.70 -5.74 2.30
C CYS A 165 -6.53 -5.10 3.05
N GLU A 166 -5.32 -5.04 2.45
CA GLU A 166 -4.17 -4.37 3.09
C GLU A 166 -4.40 -2.87 3.30
N ILE A 167 -5.05 -2.18 2.36
CA ILE A 167 -5.47 -0.79 2.56
C ILE A 167 -6.41 -0.70 3.78
N LEU A 168 -7.47 -1.50 3.80
CA LEU A 168 -8.51 -1.42 4.82
C LEU A 168 -8.02 -1.82 6.21
N LYS A 169 -7.03 -2.71 6.35
CA LYS A 169 -6.42 -3.04 7.65
C LYS A 169 -5.90 -1.80 8.37
N THR A 170 -5.46 -0.79 7.63
CA THR A 170 -4.88 0.43 8.22
C THR A 170 -5.92 1.35 8.88
N THR A 171 -7.22 1.16 8.58
CA THR A 171 -8.33 1.85 9.25
C THR A 171 -8.38 1.60 10.76
N LYS A 172 -7.82 0.48 11.23
CA LYS A 172 -7.69 0.16 12.66
C LYS A 172 -6.91 1.23 13.43
N TYR A 173 -5.98 1.92 12.77
CA TYR A 173 -5.13 2.95 13.35
C TYR A 173 -5.67 4.37 13.15
N SER A 174 -6.72 4.53 12.34
CA SER A 174 -7.37 5.82 12.09
C SER A 174 -8.21 6.26 13.29
N SER A 175 -8.34 7.58 13.50
CA SER A 175 -9.23 8.12 14.54
C SER A 175 -10.68 8.23 14.06
N THR A 176 -10.88 8.53 12.78
CA THR A 176 -12.17 8.91 12.16
C THR A 176 -12.66 7.90 11.11
N LEU A 177 -11.76 7.37 10.27
CA LEU A 177 -12.04 6.42 9.19
C LEU A 177 -12.08 4.99 9.72
N LYS A 178 -12.96 4.75 10.69
CA LYS A 178 -13.18 3.44 11.32
C LYS A 178 -14.36 2.70 10.66
N LEU A 179 -14.74 1.55 11.21
CA LEU A 179 -15.90 0.76 10.75
C LEU A 179 -17.23 1.53 10.70
N THR A 180 -17.37 2.60 11.49
CA THR A 180 -18.55 3.48 11.51
C THR A 180 -18.57 4.48 10.36
N ASP A 181 -17.44 4.73 9.71
CA ASP A 181 -17.35 5.62 8.57
C ASP A 181 -18.14 5.04 7.37
N PRO A 182 -19.04 5.83 6.74
CA PRO A 182 -19.86 5.34 5.64
C PRO A 182 -19.06 4.86 4.42
N TRP A 183 -17.90 5.46 4.14
CA TRP A 183 -17.07 5.04 3.02
C TRP A 183 -16.41 3.69 3.32
N VAL A 184 -15.77 3.53 4.48
CA VAL A 184 -15.17 2.26 4.93
C VAL A 184 -16.23 1.16 4.97
N LYS A 185 -17.37 1.42 5.62
CA LYS A 185 -18.49 0.49 5.70
C LYS A 185 -18.95 0.09 4.31
N GLY A 186 -19.12 1.04 3.40
CA GLY A 186 -19.53 0.78 2.02
C GLY A 186 -18.60 -0.19 1.28
N VAL A 187 -17.28 -0.08 1.46
CA VAL A 187 -16.32 -1.04 0.86
C VAL A 187 -16.44 -2.43 1.50
N LEU A 188 -16.57 -2.50 2.83
CA LEU A 188 -16.76 -3.77 3.55
C LEU A 188 -18.05 -4.49 3.15
N GLN A 189 -19.12 -3.75 2.86
CA GLN A 189 -20.37 -4.33 2.36
C GLN A 189 -20.21 -4.99 0.99
N VAL A 190 -19.41 -4.38 0.10
CA VAL A 190 -19.10 -4.94 -1.22
C VAL A 190 -18.20 -6.17 -1.10
N LEU A 191 -17.20 -6.15 -0.20
CA LEU A 191 -16.38 -7.33 0.08
C LEU A 191 -17.19 -8.49 0.67
N LYS A 192 -18.15 -8.20 1.56
CA LYS A 192 -19.11 -9.20 2.06
C LYS A 192 -19.99 -9.75 0.94
N GLU A 193 -20.50 -8.89 0.05
CA GLU A 193 -21.25 -9.35 -1.12
C GLU A 193 -20.40 -10.27 -2.01
N LEU A 194 -19.14 -9.88 -2.28
CA LEU A 194 -18.19 -10.69 -3.04
C LEU A 194 -17.97 -12.05 -2.40
N HIS A 195 -17.71 -12.10 -1.09
CA HIS A 195 -17.54 -13.32 -0.31
C HIS A 195 -18.69 -14.29 -0.53
N HIS A 196 -19.94 -13.81 -0.51
CA HIS A 196 -21.12 -14.65 -0.71
C HIS A 196 -21.34 -15.12 -2.15
N VAL A 197 -20.92 -14.36 -3.16
CA VAL A 197 -21.19 -14.67 -4.58
C VAL A 197 -20.05 -15.39 -5.29
N THR A 198 -18.85 -15.38 -4.73
CA THR A 198 -17.70 -16.08 -5.29
C THR A 198 -17.62 -17.52 -4.78
N ASP A 199 -17.17 -18.43 -5.63
CA ASP A 199 -16.80 -19.81 -5.31
C ASP A 199 -15.31 -19.96 -4.96
N LYS A 200 -14.51 -18.89 -5.14
CA LYS A 200 -13.08 -18.88 -4.83
C LYS A 200 -12.83 -18.79 -3.33
N LEU A 201 -12.39 -19.91 -2.75
CA LEU A 201 -12.02 -20.01 -1.33
C LEU A 201 -10.91 -19.02 -0.93
N SER A 202 -9.93 -18.78 -1.80
CA SER A 202 -8.83 -17.82 -1.56
C SER A 202 -9.37 -16.42 -1.22
N ILE A 203 -10.34 -15.95 -1.99
CA ILE A 203 -10.98 -14.65 -1.80
C ILE A 203 -11.82 -14.65 -0.53
N GLN A 204 -12.60 -15.71 -0.29
CA GLN A 204 -13.43 -15.83 0.92
C GLN A 204 -12.56 -15.74 2.18
N PHE A 205 -11.46 -16.50 2.23
CA PHE A 205 -10.53 -16.48 3.36
C PHE A 205 -9.86 -15.11 3.56
N GLU A 206 -9.43 -14.43 2.49
CA GLU A 206 -8.81 -13.09 2.62
C GLU A 206 -9.81 -12.07 3.18
N VAL A 207 -11.08 -12.13 2.77
CA VAL A 207 -12.14 -11.27 3.31
C VAL A 207 -12.42 -11.61 4.78
N GLU A 208 -12.57 -12.89 5.14
CA GLU A 208 -12.75 -13.30 6.53
C GLU A 208 -11.59 -12.85 7.44
N LEU A 209 -10.36 -12.97 6.95
CA LEU A 209 -9.17 -12.51 7.66
C LEU A 209 -9.17 -10.99 7.86
N LEU A 210 -9.62 -10.21 6.87
CA LEU A 210 -9.80 -8.77 7.03
C LEU A 210 -10.79 -8.45 8.14
N PHE A 211 -11.98 -9.06 8.11
CA PHE A 211 -13.02 -8.83 9.13
C PHE A 211 -12.53 -9.21 10.54
N SER A 212 -11.82 -10.34 10.65
CA SER A 212 -11.16 -10.76 11.89
C SER A 212 -10.14 -9.73 12.38
N PHE A 213 -9.27 -9.23 11.49
CA PHE A 213 -8.25 -8.21 11.83
C PHE A 213 -8.88 -6.91 12.34
N LEU A 214 -9.98 -6.50 11.71
CA LEU A 214 -10.75 -5.30 12.08
C LEU A 214 -11.67 -5.52 13.29
N GLU A 215 -11.66 -6.71 13.90
CA GLU A 215 -12.52 -7.07 15.04
C GLU A 215 -14.01 -6.84 14.73
N CYS A 216 -14.39 -7.09 13.48
CA CYS A 216 -15.74 -6.90 12.96
C CYS A 216 -16.37 -8.24 12.61
N ASN A 217 -17.55 -8.52 13.15
CA ASN A 217 -18.31 -9.68 12.72
C ASN A 217 -18.98 -9.39 11.38
N MET A 218 -18.66 -10.19 10.36
CA MET A 218 -19.23 -10.05 9.02
C MET A 218 -20.76 -10.11 9.03
N LYS A 219 -21.38 -10.82 9.99
CA LYS A 219 -22.85 -10.89 10.14
C LYS A 219 -23.48 -9.53 10.46
N ASP A 220 -22.76 -8.64 11.16
CA ASP A 220 -23.27 -7.34 11.61
C ASP A 220 -23.24 -6.28 10.50
N ILE A 221 -22.55 -6.57 9.39
CA ILE A 221 -22.52 -5.72 8.20
C ILE A 221 -23.59 -6.17 7.21
N ASN A 222 -24.52 -5.31 6.84
CA ASN A 222 -25.49 -5.65 5.79
C ASN A 222 -24.78 -5.84 4.44
N SER A 223 -25.02 -6.94 3.73
CA SER A 223 -24.49 -7.10 2.36
C SER A 223 -24.99 -5.99 1.44
N SER A 224 -24.15 -5.54 0.51
CA SER A 224 -24.60 -4.69 -0.59
C SER A 224 -25.28 -5.51 -1.69
N PHE A 225 -25.86 -4.80 -2.66
CA PHE A 225 -26.30 -5.33 -3.96
C PHE A 225 -25.51 -4.70 -5.11
N TYR A 226 -24.28 -4.28 -4.84
CA TYR A 226 -23.44 -3.50 -5.75
C TYR A 226 -22.94 -4.34 -6.93
N LEU A 227 -22.54 -5.59 -6.69
CA LEU A 227 -22.02 -6.49 -7.73
C LEU A 227 -23.14 -7.07 -8.60
N ARG A 228 -24.36 -7.14 -8.05
CA ARG A 228 -25.55 -7.61 -8.76
C ARG A 228 -26.23 -6.56 -9.62
N LYS A 229 -25.88 -5.27 -9.50
CA LYS A 229 -26.39 -4.24 -10.41
C LYS A 229 -25.91 -4.54 -11.84
N THR A 230 -26.85 -4.90 -12.71
CA THR A 230 -26.69 -4.77 -14.16
C THR A 230 -26.97 -3.33 -14.52
N ASN A 231 -25.98 -2.63 -15.08
CA ASN A 231 -26.21 -1.37 -15.79
C ASN A 231 -27.09 -1.63 -17.03
#